data_AF-A0A4R7CXF1-F1
#
_entry.id   AF-A0A4R7CXF1-F1
#
_cell.length_a   1.000
_cell.length_b   1.000
_cell.length_c   1.000
_cell.angle_alpha   90.00
_cell.angle_beta   90.00
_cell.angle_gamma   90.00
#
_symmetry.space_group_name_H-M   'P 1'
#
loop_
_entity.id
_entity.type
_entity.pdbx_description
1 polymer ?
#
loop_
_entity_poly.entity_id
_entity_poly.type
_entity_poly.pdbx_seq_one_letter_code
_entity_poly.pdbx_strand_id
1 'polypeptide(L)'
;MINGFWKEKSPKKLLIDNLAQDYQKQFPNLLSNTISKVRARYPKLDICRYTYFISEDRCFTFEIHLPDSVTVIFAISIFAYFLAWRNDVYQSGFEKYISKGDSPVLDSIFNEVINPEVNNMLEWASKEFLAQEIDKFNLERILGIGDSPIYVANLLSRFH
;
A
#
# COMPACT_ATOMS: atom_id res chain seq x y z
N MET A 1 -3.81 24.52 -0.96
CA MET A 1 -2.82 23.75 -1.73
C MET A 1 -2.07 22.85 -0.77
N ILE A 2 -2.36 21.54 -0.79
CA ILE A 2 -1.72 20.57 0.09
C ILE A 2 -0.38 20.21 -0.57
N ASN A 3 0.70 20.89 -0.17
CA ASN A 3 2.07 20.45 -0.45
C ASN A 3 2.37 19.23 0.43
N GLY A 4 1.71 18.12 0.10
CA GLY A 4 1.66 16.91 0.91
C GLY A 4 2.73 15.89 0.56
N PHE A 5 3.99 16.29 0.42
CA PHE A 5 5.05 15.36 0.06
C PHE A 5 6.38 15.83 0.62
N TRP A 6 6.52 15.73 1.94
CA TRP A 6 7.75 16.11 2.65
C TRP A 6 8.11 17.59 2.51
N LYS A 7 9.06 18.06 3.32
CA LYS A 7 9.86 19.20 2.86
C LYS A 7 10.70 18.65 1.71
N GLU A 8 10.63 19.27 0.54
CA GLU A 8 11.45 18.94 -0.65
C GLU A 8 12.96 18.80 -0.34
N LYS A 9 13.38 19.35 0.81
CA LYS A 9 14.73 19.38 1.36
C LYS A 9 15.04 18.29 2.40
N SER A 10 14.21 17.27 2.58
CA SER A 10 14.50 16.20 3.56
C SER A 10 15.74 15.40 3.14
N PRO A 11 16.74 15.24 4.03
CA PRO A 11 17.97 14.50 3.71
C PRO A 11 17.72 13.01 3.41
N LYS A 12 16.56 12.47 3.81
CA LYS A 12 16.18 11.06 3.58
C LYS A 12 15.59 10.81 2.19
N LYS A 13 15.21 11.86 1.43
CA LYS A 13 14.59 11.72 0.10
C LYS A 13 15.44 10.85 -0.83
N LEU A 14 16.73 11.15 -0.93
CA LEU A 14 17.66 10.41 -1.78
C LEU A 14 17.75 8.92 -1.39
N LEU A 15 17.77 8.61 -0.08
CA LEU A 15 17.80 7.23 0.40
C LEU A 15 16.55 6.45 -0.03
N ILE A 16 15.38 7.08 0.08
CA ILE A 16 14.10 6.44 -0.28
C ILE A 16 13.96 6.29 -1.79
N ASP A 17 14.42 7.27 -2.56
CA ASP A 17 14.42 7.21 -4.03
C ASP A 17 15.34 6.06 -4.50
N ASN A 18 16.51 5.90 -3.89
CA ASN A 18 17.40 4.77 -4.16
C ASN A 18 16.74 3.43 -3.79
N LEU A 19 16.10 3.35 -2.62
CA LEU A 19 15.37 2.15 -2.20
C LEU A 19 14.26 1.79 -3.20
N ALA A 20 13.48 2.77 -3.66
CA ALA A 20 12.42 2.56 -4.65
C ALA A 20 12.99 2.05 -5.98
N GLN A 21 14.09 2.63 -6.45
CA GLN A 21 14.78 2.18 -7.66
C GLN A 21 15.32 0.75 -7.52
N ASP A 22 15.95 0.43 -6.39
CA ASP A 22 16.52 -0.90 -6.17
C ASP A 22 15.43 -1.96 -6.04
N TYR A 23 14.31 -1.63 -5.38
CA TYR A 23 13.13 -2.51 -5.32
C TYR A 23 12.53 -2.75 -6.72
N GLN A 24 12.42 -1.71 -7.56
CA GLN A 24 11.98 -1.85 -8.95
C GLN A 24 12.93 -2.70 -9.79
N LYS A 25 14.25 -2.55 -9.63
CA LYS A 25 15.24 -3.39 -10.33
C LYS A 25 15.15 -4.85 -9.88
N GLN A 26 14.89 -5.08 -8.60
CA GLN A 26 14.73 -6.42 -8.05
C GLN A 26 13.44 -7.09 -8.54
N PHE A 27 12.35 -6.31 -8.70
CA PHE A 27 11.03 -6.83 -9.10
C PHE A 27 10.42 -6.05 -10.29
N PRO A 28 11.04 -6.08 -11.49
CA PRO A 28 10.69 -5.20 -12.60
C PRO A 28 9.29 -5.43 -13.19
N ASN A 29 8.72 -6.63 -12.99
CA ASN A 29 7.40 -7.01 -13.51
C ASN A 29 6.41 -7.35 -12.39
N LEU A 30 6.68 -6.95 -11.14
CA LEU A 30 5.88 -7.34 -9.97
C LEU A 30 4.38 -7.17 -10.18
N LEU A 31 3.97 -5.97 -10.60
CA LEU A 31 2.57 -5.63 -10.76
C LEU A 31 1.91 -6.43 -11.89
N SER A 32 2.59 -6.56 -13.04
CA SER A 32 2.09 -7.31 -14.19
C SER A 32 1.97 -8.81 -13.88
N ASN A 33 2.96 -9.39 -13.21
CA ASN A 33 2.94 -10.78 -12.79
C ASN A 33 1.86 -11.05 -11.74
N THR A 34 1.75 -10.18 -10.74
CA THR A 34 0.72 -10.27 -9.69
C THR A 34 -0.66 -10.26 -10.31
N ILE A 35 -0.97 -9.26 -11.16
CA ILE A 35 -2.27 -9.16 -11.83
C ILE A 35 -2.54 -10.41 -12.68
N SER A 36 -1.56 -10.86 -13.46
CA SER A 36 -1.69 -12.06 -14.30
C SER A 36 -2.01 -13.31 -13.47
N LYS A 37 -1.30 -13.53 -12.36
CA LYS A 37 -1.51 -14.68 -11.47
C LYS A 37 -2.83 -14.61 -10.71
N VAL A 38 -3.24 -13.41 -10.28
CA VAL A 38 -4.57 -13.22 -9.67
C VAL A 38 -5.65 -13.58 -10.67
N ARG A 39 -5.58 -13.08 -11.93
CA ARG A 39 -6.56 -13.42 -12.98
C ARG A 39 -6.59 -14.92 -13.28
N ALA A 40 -5.44 -15.59 -13.30
CA ALA A 40 -5.37 -17.01 -13.57
C ALA A 40 -6.02 -17.86 -12.45
N ARG A 41 -5.81 -17.47 -11.18
CA ARG A 41 -6.31 -18.21 -10.01
C ARG A 41 -7.73 -17.84 -9.62
N TYR A 42 -8.12 -16.58 -9.85
CA TYR A 42 -9.41 -15.99 -9.50
C TYR A 42 -10.07 -15.36 -10.73
N PRO A 43 -10.46 -16.16 -11.75
CA PRO A 43 -10.94 -15.64 -13.04
C PRO A 43 -12.27 -14.87 -12.96
N LYS A 44 -12.97 -14.95 -11.83
CA LYS A 44 -14.21 -14.19 -11.57
C LYS A 44 -13.98 -12.81 -10.97
N LEU A 45 -12.77 -12.52 -10.49
CA LEU A 45 -12.42 -11.21 -9.95
C LEU A 45 -11.99 -10.31 -11.10
N ASP A 46 -12.60 -9.13 -11.18
CA ASP A 46 -12.06 -8.08 -12.02
C ASP A 46 -10.93 -7.36 -11.28
N ILE A 47 -9.86 -7.06 -12.02
CA ILE A 47 -8.62 -6.51 -11.47
C ILE A 47 -8.00 -5.57 -12.47
N CYS A 48 -7.71 -4.36 -12.01
CA CYS A 48 -7.10 -3.30 -12.80
C CYS A 48 -6.01 -2.60 -12.02
N ARG A 49 -5.12 -1.94 -12.76
CA ARG A 49 -4.04 -1.15 -12.19
C ARG A 49 -4.63 0.12 -11.59
N TYR A 50 -4.29 0.43 -10.34
CA TYR A 50 -4.83 1.57 -9.61
C TYR A 50 -3.93 2.81 -9.76
N THR A 51 -2.67 2.76 -9.28
CA THR A 51 -1.67 3.81 -9.52
C THR A 51 -0.29 3.22 -9.88
N TYR A 52 0.56 4.01 -10.56
CA TYR A 52 1.88 3.59 -11.05
C TYR A 52 3.06 4.29 -10.36
N PHE A 53 2.81 5.29 -9.51
CA PHE A 53 3.89 6.18 -9.03
C PHE A 53 4.63 5.60 -7.82
N ILE A 54 5.38 4.52 -8.00
CA ILE A 54 6.15 3.87 -6.93
C ILE A 54 7.17 4.84 -6.29
N SER A 55 7.72 5.81 -7.01
CA SER A 55 8.59 6.84 -6.42
C SER A 55 7.84 7.80 -5.49
N GLU A 56 6.56 8.06 -5.77
CA GLU A 56 5.74 9.02 -5.02
C GLU A 56 4.96 8.34 -3.89
N ASP A 57 4.32 7.21 -4.23
CA ASP A 57 3.46 6.40 -3.37
C ASP A 57 4.25 5.32 -2.61
N ARG A 58 5.48 5.00 -3.04
CA ARG A 58 6.38 4.00 -2.41
C ARG A 58 5.75 2.63 -2.27
N CYS A 59 4.77 2.39 -3.11
CA CYS A 59 4.01 1.16 -3.20
C CYS A 59 3.67 0.87 -4.65
N PHE A 60 3.49 -0.40 -4.96
CA PHE A 60 2.77 -0.85 -6.14
C PHE A 60 1.31 -1.04 -5.73
N THR A 61 0.39 -0.38 -6.43
CA THR A 61 -1.03 -0.48 -6.11
C THR A 61 -1.85 -1.06 -7.27
N PHE A 62 -2.86 -1.82 -6.92
CA PHE A 62 -3.88 -2.32 -7.85
C PHE A 62 -5.19 -2.51 -7.12
N GLU A 63 -6.28 -2.47 -7.87
CA GLU A 63 -7.61 -2.64 -7.33
C GLU A 63 -8.22 -3.96 -7.78
N ILE A 64 -8.98 -4.58 -6.88
CA ILE A 64 -9.72 -5.81 -7.10
C ILE A 64 -11.19 -5.51 -6.83
N HIS A 65 -12.04 -5.86 -7.80
CA HIS A 65 -13.48 -5.83 -7.67
C HIS A 65 -13.98 -7.19 -7.16
N LEU A 66 -14.45 -7.22 -5.91
CA LEU A 66 -15.07 -8.39 -5.33
C LEU A 66 -16.52 -8.55 -5.83
N PRO A 67 -17.10 -9.77 -5.82
CA PRO A 67 -18.45 -10.03 -6.33
C PRO A 67 -19.55 -9.20 -5.67
N ASP A 68 -19.35 -8.80 -4.42
CA ASP A 68 -20.32 -8.02 -3.62
C ASP A 68 -20.25 -6.50 -3.92
N SER A 69 -19.73 -6.11 -5.09
CA SER A 69 -19.50 -4.71 -5.49
C SER A 69 -18.53 -3.95 -4.56
N VAL A 70 -17.72 -4.67 -3.79
CA VAL A 70 -16.68 -4.07 -2.95
C VAL A 70 -15.40 -3.96 -3.77
N THR A 71 -14.97 -2.73 -4.03
CA THR A 71 -13.65 -2.46 -4.59
C THR A 71 -12.62 -2.40 -3.47
N VAL A 72 -11.55 -3.17 -3.59
CA VAL A 72 -10.45 -3.19 -2.63
C VAL A 72 -9.17 -2.77 -3.33
N ILE A 73 -8.43 -1.83 -2.77
CA ILE A 73 -7.11 -1.46 -3.24
C ILE A 73 -6.08 -2.20 -2.41
N PHE A 74 -5.14 -2.83 -3.10
CA PHE A 74 -3.96 -3.46 -2.54
C PHE A 74 -2.76 -2.56 -2.73
N ALA A 75 -1.88 -2.50 -1.73
CA ALA A 75 -0.59 -1.85 -1.83
C ALA A 75 0.53 -2.77 -1.35
N ILE A 76 1.51 -2.97 -2.21
CA ILE A 76 2.77 -3.65 -1.90
C ILE A 76 3.82 -2.58 -1.68
N SER A 77 4.28 -2.40 -0.45
CA SER A 77 5.25 -1.37 -0.11
C SER A 77 6.68 -1.80 -0.35
N ILE A 78 7.52 -0.85 -0.76
CA ILE A 78 8.98 -1.04 -0.82
C ILE A 78 9.61 -1.25 0.57
N PHE A 79 8.86 -1.01 1.65
CA PHE A 79 9.27 -1.27 3.04
C PHE A 79 8.84 -2.64 3.56
N ALA A 80 8.57 -3.59 2.64
CA ALA A 80 8.25 -4.97 2.97
C ALA A 80 6.95 -5.17 3.77
N TYR A 81 5.96 -4.30 3.59
CA TYR A 81 4.61 -4.50 4.13
C TYR A 81 3.53 -4.47 3.06
N PHE A 82 2.42 -5.14 3.35
CA PHE A 82 1.21 -5.20 2.52
C PHE A 82 0.04 -4.51 3.21
N LEU A 83 -0.74 -3.77 2.43
CA LEU A 83 -1.97 -3.09 2.85
C LEU A 83 -3.12 -3.45 1.91
N ALA A 84 -4.32 -3.54 2.49
CA ALA A 84 -5.57 -3.61 1.75
C ALA A 84 -6.59 -2.65 2.37
N TRP A 85 -7.32 -1.90 1.55
CA TRP A 85 -8.41 -1.05 2.02
C TRP A 85 -9.54 -0.96 1.01
N ARG A 86 -10.75 -0.66 1.50
CA ARG A 86 -11.93 -0.45 0.66
C ARG A 86 -11.85 0.88 -0.08
N ASN A 87 -12.12 0.85 -1.37
CA ASN A 87 -12.31 2.03 -2.20
C ASN A 87 -13.80 2.39 -2.24
N ASP A 88 -14.35 2.80 -1.10
CA ASP A 88 -15.71 3.34 -1.01
C ASP A 88 -15.69 4.86 -0.84
N VAL A 89 -16.78 5.52 -1.26
CA VAL A 89 -16.93 6.99 -1.16
C VAL A 89 -17.48 7.41 0.20
N TYR A 90 -17.98 6.45 1.00
CA TYR A 90 -18.78 6.74 2.19
C TYR A 90 -18.03 6.53 3.51
N GLN A 91 -16.91 5.80 3.51
CA GLN A 91 -16.04 5.67 4.69
C GLN A 91 -14.79 6.53 4.46
N SER A 92 -14.08 6.88 5.52
CA SER A 92 -12.82 7.61 5.39
C SER A 92 -11.80 7.14 6.43
N GLY A 93 -10.52 7.26 6.10
CA GLY A 93 -9.46 6.91 7.04
C GLY A 93 -9.36 5.42 7.37
N PHE A 94 -9.05 5.14 8.63
CA PHE A 94 -8.71 3.79 9.11
C PHE A 94 -9.86 2.78 9.03
N GLU A 95 -11.10 3.24 8.94
CA GLU A 95 -12.28 2.38 8.82
C GLU A 95 -12.31 1.58 7.51
N LYS A 96 -11.65 2.10 6.47
CA LYS A 96 -11.49 1.42 5.18
C LYS A 96 -10.48 0.28 5.23
N TYR A 97 -9.58 0.26 6.22
CA TYR A 97 -8.49 -0.72 6.28
C TYR A 97 -9.01 -2.13 6.58
N ILE A 98 -8.54 -3.10 5.81
CA ILE A 98 -8.90 -4.51 5.94
C ILE A 98 -7.72 -5.24 6.59
N SER A 99 -7.96 -5.79 7.79
CA SER A 99 -6.95 -6.55 8.52
C SER A 99 -6.82 -7.96 7.97
N LYS A 100 -5.65 -8.56 8.23
CA LYS A 100 -5.45 -10.00 8.03
C LYS A 100 -6.53 -10.77 8.79
N GLY A 101 -7.17 -11.73 8.13
CA GLY A 101 -8.27 -12.52 8.70
C GLY A 101 -9.67 -11.91 8.49
N ASP A 102 -9.78 -10.64 8.08
CA ASP A 102 -11.10 -10.01 7.85
C ASP A 102 -11.73 -10.49 6.53
N SER A 103 -10.93 -11.00 5.58
CA SER A 103 -11.42 -11.55 4.32
C SER A 103 -10.57 -12.73 3.84
N PRO A 104 -11.11 -13.97 3.88
CA PRO A 104 -10.39 -15.16 3.44
C PRO A 104 -9.89 -15.07 2.00
N VAL A 105 -10.64 -14.42 1.11
CA VAL A 105 -10.25 -14.24 -0.29
C VAL A 105 -9.00 -13.35 -0.40
N LEU A 106 -8.95 -12.24 0.35
CA LEU A 106 -7.79 -11.34 0.31
C LEU A 106 -6.57 -11.99 0.96
N ASP A 107 -6.77 -12.73 2.06
CA ASP A 107 -5.73 -13.53 2.70
C ASP A 107 -5.15 -14.58 1.74
N SER A 108 -6.00 -15.29 0.99
CA SER A 108 -5.54 -16.26 0.00
C SER A 108 -4.79 -15.58 -1.16
N ILE A 109 -5.27 -14.44 -1.67
CA ILE A 109 -4.54 -13.70 -2.70
C ILE A 109 -3.17 -13.25 -2.20
N PHE A 110 -3.09 -12.74 -0.97
CA PHE A 110 -1.82 -12.33 -0.36
C PHE A 110 -0.85 -13.50 -0.24
N ASN A 111 -1.26 -14.59 0.39
CA ASN A 111 -0.38 -15.72 0.70
C ASN A 111 0.02 -16.53 -0.54
N GLU A 112 -0.87 -16.67 -1.51
CA GLU A 112 -0.67 -17.59 -2.64
C GLU A 112 -0.17 -16.89 -3.91
N VAL A 113 -0.36 -15.57 -4.02
CA VAL A 113 0.00 -14.81 -5.21
C VAL A 113 0.98 -13.69 -4.88
N ILE A 114 0.60 -12.75 -4.00
CA ILE A 114 1.37 -11.51 -3.81
C ILE A 114 2.71 -11.77 -3.11
N ASN A 115 2.68 -12.38 -1.93
CA ASN A 115 3.89 -12.55 -1.13
C ASN A 115 4.94 -13.44 -1.83
N PRO A 116 4.55 -14.53 -2.53
CA PRO A 116 5.49 -15.30 -3.34
C PRO A 116 6.18 -14.51 -4.46
N GLU A 117 5.53 -13.51 -5.06
CA GLU A 117 6.16 -12.67 -6.11
C GLU A 117 7.32 -11.82 -5.60
N VAL A 118 7.40 -11.64 -4.28
CA VAL A 118 8.46 -10.90 -3.60
C VAL A 118 9.16 -11.78 -2.58
N ASN A 119 9.37 -13.05 -2.92
CA ASN A 119 10.15 -14.00 -2.12
C ASN A 119 9.69 -14.14 -0.66
N ASN A 120 8.38 -14.00 -0.42
CA ASN A 120 7.75 -14.07 0.90
C ASN A 120 8.27 -13.02 1.91
N MET A 121 8.73 -11.86 1.43
CA MET A 121 9.29 -10.81 2.28
C MET A 121 8.24 -9.87 2.88
N LEU A 122 6.99 -9.93 2.43
CA LEU A 122 5.96 -9.01 2.92
C LEU A 122 5.36 -9.50 4.22
N GLU A 123 5.13 -8.55 5.11
CA GLU A 123 4.25 -8.71 6.25
C GLU A 123 2.93 -7.97 6.03
N TRP A 124 1.81 -8.59 6.38
CA TRP A 124 0.54 -7.86 6.41
C TRP A 124 0.58 -6.85 7.55
N ALA A 125 0.51 -5.57 7.23
CA ALA A 125 0.71 -4.53 8.23
C ALA A 125 -0.39 -4.59 9.29
N SER A 126 -0.06 -4.72 10.57
CA SER A 126 -1.07 -4.85 11.64
C SER A 126 -1.75 -3.51 11.97
N LYS A 127 -2.96 -3.55 12.55
CA LYS A 127 -3.65 -2.32 12.98
C LYS A 127 -2.81 -1.49 13.95
N GLU A 128 -2.07 -2.16 14.84
CA GLU A 128 -1.18 -1.55 15.83
C GLU A 128 -0.01 -0.84 15.16
N PHE A 129 0.63 -1.48 14.18
CA PHE A 129 1.71 -0.86 13.40
C PHE A 129 1.20 0.38 12.66
N LEU A 130 0.03 0.29 12.03
CA LEU A 130 -0.56 1.42 11.31
C LEU A 130 -0.92 2.58 12.26
N ALA A 131 -1.49 2.27 13.44
CA ALA A 131 -1.82 3.26 14.46
C ALA A 131 -0.56 3.96 14.99
N GLN A 132 0.50 3.21 15.29
CA GLN A 132 1.78 3.77 15.73
C GLN A 132 2.39 4.70 14.67
N GLU A 133 2.35 4.32 13.40
CA GLU A 133 2.85 5.17 12.31
C GLU A 133 2.00 6.43 12.12
N ILE A 134 0.67 6.34 12.28
CA ILE A 134 -0.24 7.50 12.26
C ILE A 134 0.03 8.43 13.44
N ASP A 135 0.20 7.90 14.65
CA ASP A 135 0.45 8.69 15.86
C ASP A 135 1.81 9.39 15.79
N LYS A 136 2.84 8.68 15.34
CA LYS A 136 4.17 9.24 15.10
C LYS A 136 4.11 10.37 14.07
N PHE A 137 3.39 10.16 12.97
CA PHE A 137 3.17 11.19 11.96
C PHE A 137 2.47 12.44 12.53
N ASN A 138 1.37 12.24 13.28
CA ASN A 138 0.62 13.32 13.88
C ASN A 138 1.46 14.11 14.90
N LEU A 139 2.22 13.41 15.74
CA LEU A 139 3.12 14.02 16.73
C LEU A 139 4.19 14.88 16.05
N GLU A 140 4.86 14.35 15.04
CA GLU A 140 5.89 15.09 14.29
C GLU A 140 5.32 16.31 13.56
N ARG A 141 4.10 16.18 13.01
CA ARG A 141 3.37 17.29 12.40
C ARG A 141 3.02 18.38 13.42
N ILE A 142 2.53 18.01 14.61
CA ILE A 142 2.20 18.94 15.70
C ILE A 142 3.46 19.68 16.18
N LEU A 143 4.56 18.94 16.33
CA LEU A 143 5.81 19.52 16.80
C LEU A 143 6.50 20.37 15.72
N GLY A 144 6.14 20.21 14.44
CA GLY A 144 6.85 20.81 13.31
C GLY A 144 8.26 20.23 13.13
N ILE A 145 8.54 19.11 13.80
CA ILE A 145 9.81 18.40 13.81
C ILE A 145 9.50 17.05 13.16
N GLY A 146 9.86 16.88 11.90
CA GLY A 146 9.55 15.63 11.22
C GLY A 146 10.22 15.48 9.87
N ASP A 147 11.08 14.48 9.81
CA ASP A 147 11.51 13.78 8.59
C ASP A 147 10.93 12.35 8.63
N SER A 148 9.75 12.14 9.22
CA SER A 148 9.14 10.81 9.23
C SER A 148 8.33 10.47 8.00
N PRO A 149 8.40 9.19 7.62
CA PRO A 149 7.64 8.63 6.52
C PRO A 149 6.14 8.78 6.65
N ILE A 150 5.58 9.70 5.86
CA ILE A 150 4.14 9.83 5.66
C ILE A 150 3.67 8.77 4.64
N TYR A 151 3.73 7.49 4.97
CA TYR A 151 3.38 6.43 3.99
C TYR A 151 2.01 5.84 4.25
N VAL A 152 1.88 5.15 5.39
CA VAL A 152 0.61 4.55 5.81
C VAL A 152 -0.45 5.63 6.02
N ALA A 153 -0.09 6.71 6.74
CA ALA A 153 -1.00 7.78 7.08
C ALA A 153 -1.51 8.52 5.84
N ASN A 154 -0.66 8.85 4.87
CA ASN A 154 -1.09 9.49 3.62
C ASN A 154 -1.87 8.55 2.72
N LEU A 155 -1.50 7.27 2.61
CA LEU A 155 -2.30 6.31 1.85
C LEU A 155 -3.70 6.24 2.46
N LEU A 156 -3.83 5.97 3.75
CA LEU A 156 -5.14 5.84 4.39
C LEU A 156 -5.90 7.19 4.55
N SER A 157 -5.20 8.33 4.63
CA SER A 157 -5.81 9.67 4.77
C SER A 157 -6.05 10.41 3.45
N ARG A 158 -5.52 9.94 2.31
CA ARG A 158 -5.81 10.52 0.99
C ARG A 158 -7.15 10.07 0.44
N PHE A 159 -7.69 8.96 0.93
CA PHE A 159 -9.02 8.47 0.58
C PHE A 159 -10.08 9.15 1.45
N HIS A 160 -10.17 10.47 1.32
CA HIS A 160 -11.34 11.26 1.70
C HIS A 160 -12.43 11.12 0.66
#